data_AF-A0A449B711-F1
#
_entry.id   AF-A0A449B711-F1
#
_cell.length_a   1.000
_cell.length_b   1.000
_cell.length_c   1.000
_cell.angle_alpha   90.00
_cell.angle_beta   90.00
_cell.angle_gamma   90.00
#
_symmetry.space_group_name_H-M   'P 1'
#
loop_
_entity.id
_entity.type
_entity.pdbx_description
1 polymer ?
#
loop_
_entity_poly.entity_id
_entity_poly.type
_entity_poly.pdbx_seq_one_letter_code
_entity_poly.pdbx_strand_id
1 'polypeptide(L)'
;MQDEKLISTLCRDCNLVCYGSSVYDFYGIERITNNNDIDLAGETLCSEKISKNFKNTKIIYSDNNFEKLLIQNKSIEIFHTTIIPNKYIKEYNGIKIPEYSWSLISKILQFLYFSINEYGTDKTNKVYKDLCNLATSKSINWFSYKKNEIEKITILSLVQSCFYWHFSPDKGIKTKFELSDLKRLEKLFDFNRNKKLKKVLKTIYLSKKIKEVNHKIRDSLINKNRIYKRFYKFNKNSVFNPNDRYITFDNKNSLGNYFSEMNINKKYKFVFDHFNIIKDKSETEINLKNLILLEIFNDKK
;
A
#
# COMPACT_ATOMS: atom_id res chain seq x y z
N MET A 1 8.44 20.75 -12.73
CA MET A 1 9.27 20.01 -11.74
C MET A 1 10.64 19.69 -12.37
N GLN A 2 11.78 19.94 -11.70
CA GLN A 2 13.10 19.62 -12.26
C GLN A 2 13.29 18.12 -12.58
N ASP A 3 12.54 17.24 -11.92
CA ASP A 3 12.68 15.79 -12.02
C ASP A 3 11.67 15.11 -12.97
N GLU A 4 10.83 15.88 -13.67
CA GLU A 4 9.74 15.35 -14.52
C GLU A 4 10.23 14.36 -15.58
N LYS A 5 11.32 14.67 -16.28
CA LYS A 5 11.88 13.81 -17.34
C LYS A 5 12.37 12.48 -16.78
N LEU A 6 13.02 12.50 -15.62
CA LEU A 6 13.49 11.29 -14.93
C LEU A 6 12.30 10.42 -14.53
N ILE A 7 11.33 11.00 -13.81
CA ILE A 7 10.16 10.27 -13.31
C ILE A 7 9.32 9.73 -14.46
N SER A 8 9.10 10.50 -15.53
CA SER A 8 8.36 10.07 -16.71
C SER A 8 9.02 8.86 -17.39
N THR A 9 10.34 8.89 -17.53
CA THR A 9 11.11 7.77 -18.09
C THR A 9 10.97 6.52 -17.20
N LEU A 10 11.12 6.67 -15.88
CA LEU A 10 10.94 5.56 -14.93
C LEU A 10 9.51 5.01 -14.95
N CYS A 11 8.48 5.85 -14.96
CA CYS A 11 7.08 5.42 -14.99
C CYS A 11 6.75 4.66 -16.28
N ARG A 12 7.21 5.16 -17.44
CA ARG A 12 6.94 4.55 -18.74
C ARG A 12 7.71 3.25 -18.94
N ASP A 13 9.02 3.28 -18.71
CA ASP A 13 9.89 2.17 -19.07
C ASP A 13 9.75 1.00 -18.08
N CYS A 14 9.43 1.30 -16.82
CA CYS A 14 9.37 0.32 -15.75
C CYS A 14 7.94 0.07 -15.22
N ASN A 15 6.94 0.67 -15.86
CA ASN A 15 5.53 0.62 -15.43
C ASN A 15 5.35 0.98 -13.94
N LEU A 16 6.07 2.01 -13.50
CA LEU A 16 6.06 2.47 -12.11
C LEU A 16 5.03 3.59 -11.90
N VAL A 17 4.60 3.73 -10.65
CA VAL A 17 3.71 4.80 -10.18
C VAL A 17 4.48 5.65 -9.18
N CYS A 18 4.64 6.94 -9.46
CA CYS A 18 5.24 7.88 -8.52
C CYS A 18 4.23 8.20 -7.41
N TYR A 19 4.65 8.10 -6.14
CA TYR A 19 3.79 8.39 -4.99
C TYR A 19 4.54 9.21 -3.93
N GLY A 20 4.02 9.25 -2.70
CA GLY A 20 4.66 9.96 -1.60
C GLY A 20 4.41 11.48 -1.65
N SER A 21 5.37 12.28 -1.18
CA SER A 21 5.29 13.74 -1.25
C SER A 21 5.56 14.28 -2.66
N SER A 22 6.19 13.47 -3.52
CA SER A 22 6.54 13.85 -4.90
C SER A 22 5.34 14.11 -5.81
N VAL A 23 4.16 13.66 -5.41
CA VAL A 23 2.93 13.88 -6.20
C VAL A 23 2.21 15.18 -5.87
N TYR A 24 2.62 15.90 -4.81
CA TYR A 24 1.91 17.10 -4.35
C TYR A 24 1.96 18.23 -5.38
N ASP A 25 3.04 18.33 -6.14
CA ASP A 25 3.20 19.33 -7.21
C ASP A 25 2.12 19.16 -8.28
N PHE A 26 1.74 17.92 -8.60
CA PHE A 26 0.69 17.62 -9.57
C PHE A 26 -0.71 17.98 -9.08
N TYR A 27 -0.87 18.19 -7.77
CA TYR A 27 -2.10 18.69 -7.17
C TYR A 27 -2.08 20.21 -6.94
N GLY A 28 -0.99 20.89 -7.31
CA GLY A 28 -0.79 22.31 -6.99
C GLY A 28 -0.64 22.57 -5.49
N ILE A 29 -0.08 21.61 -4.75
CA ILE A 29 0.12 21.68 -3.30
C ILE A 29 1.60 21.87 -3.01
N GLU A 30 1.93 22.92 -2.26
CA GLU A 30 3.31 23.20 -1.86
C GLU A 30 3.88 22.10 -0.95
N ARG A 31 5.06 21.61 -1.30
CA ARG A 31 5.81 20.65 -0.47
C ARG A 31 6.41 21.37 0.73
N ILE A 32 6.20 20.83 1.92
CA ILE A 32 6.80 21.37 3.16
C ILE A 32 8.30 21.11 3.22
N THR A 33 8.78 20.09 2.52
CA THR A 33 10.20 19.74 2.48
C THR A 33 10.68 19.55 1.05
N ASN A 34 11.83 20.13 0.72
CA ASN A 34 12.60 19.75 -0.47
C ASN A 34 13.05 18.30 -0.31
N ASN A 35 12.26 17.37 -0.83
CA ASN A 35 12.59 15.96 -0.83
C ASN A 35 13.46 15.67 -2.06
N ASN A 36 14.71 15.25 -1.83
CA ASN A 36 15.57 14.71 -2.89
C ASN A 36 15.24 13.23 -3.21
N ASP A 37 14.29 12.66 -2.47
CA ASP A 37 13.85 11.29 -2.59
C ASP A 37 12.61 11.20 -3.49
N ILE A 38 12.63 10.25 -4.43
CA ILE A 38 11.52 9.94 -5.33
C ILE A 38 11.02 8.53 -4.96
N ASP A 39 9.80 8.48 -4.43
CA ASP A 39 9.12 7.24 -4.09
C ASP A 39 8.33 6.72 -5.30
N LEU A 40 8.59 5.48 -5.69
CA LEU A 40 7.93 4.77 -6.78
C LEU A 40 7.35 3.44 -6.29
N ALA A 41 6.23 3.02 -6.88
CA ALA A 41 5.62 1.72 -6.64
C ALA A 41 5.49 0.95 -7.96
N GLY A 42 5.74 -0.36 -7.94
CA GLY A 42 5.55 -1.20 -9.13
C GLY A 42 5.97 -2.65 -8.91
N GLU A 43 5.40 -3.57 -9.69
CA GLU A 43 5.51 -5.01 -9.42
C GLU A 43 6.70 -5.70 -10.06
N THR A 44 7.50 -5.00 -10.88
CA THR A 44 8.63 -5.58 -11.61
C THR A 44 9.93 -5.02 -11.07
N LEU A 45 10.96 -5.87 -10.92
CA LEU A 45 12.31 -5.41 -10.61
C LEU A 45 12.83 -4.60 -11.79
N CYS A 46 13.37 -3.42 -11.53
CA CYS A 46 13.66 -2.46 -12.59
C CYS A 46 15.10 -1.94 -12.55
N SER A 47 15.85 -2.22 -11.50
CA SER A 47 17.24 -1.77 -11.32
C SER A 47 18.13 -2.05 -12.54
N GLU A 48 18.08 -3.24 -13.14
CA GLU A 48 18.87 -3.57 -14.34
C GLU A 48 18.48 -2.74 -15.56
N LYS A 49 17.16 -2.58 -15.79
CA LYS A 49 16.64 -1.78 -16.92
C LYS A 49 16.97 -0.30 -16.74
N ILE A 50 16.84 0.21 -15.51
CA ILE A 50 17.17 1.58 -15.15
C ILE A 50 18.67 1.82 -15.33
N SER A 51 19.52 0.91 -14.86
CA SER A 51 20.98 1.07 -14.97
C SER A 51 21.48 1.10 -16.41
N LYS A 52 20.78 0.44 -17.35
CA LYS A 52 21.06 0.53 -18.79
C LYS A 52 20.65 1.89 -19.38
N ASN A 53 19.53 2.47 -18.94
CA ASN A 53 19.01 3.73 -19.47
C ASN A 53 19.69 4.97 -18.86
N PHE A 54 20.29 4.85 -17.66
CA PHE A 54 20.91 5.96 -16.94
C PHE A 54 22.35 5.61 -16.56
N LYS A 55 23.32 6.10 -17.35
CA LYS A 55 24.76 5.78 -17.28
C LYS A 55 25.43 6.00 -15.91
N ASN A 56 24.85 6.80 -15.02
CA ASN A 56 25.38 7.10 -13.67
C ASN A 56 24.48 6.55 -12.55
N THR A 57 23.78 5.44 -12.79
CA THR A 57 22.96 4.78 -11.76
C THR A 57 23.85 3.99 -10.82
N LYS A 58 23.73 4.25 -9.51
CA LYS A 58 24.31 3.38 -8.47
C LYS A 58 23.19 2.62 -7.78
N ILE A 59 23.24 1.29 -7.83
CA ILE A 59 22.35 0.43 -7.05
C ILE A 59 22.87 0.41 -5.61
N ILE A 60 22.09 0.95 -4.67
CA ILE A 60 22.44 0.97 -3.24
C ILE A 60 21.93 -0.31 -2.56
N TYR A 61 20.72 -0.73 -2.93
CA TYR A 61 20.07 -1.93 -2.41
C TYR A 61 19.06 -2.44 -3.44
N SER A 62 18.90 -3.76 -3.55
CA SER A 62 17.92 -4.38 -4.43
C SER A 62 17.55 -5.77 -3.91
N ASP A 63 16.28 -5.96 -3.55
CA ASP A 63 15.69 -7.27 -3.26
C ASP A 63 14.32 -7.43 -3.92
N ASN A 64 13.64 -8.55 -3.68
CA ASN A 64 12.32 -8.84 -4.23
C ASN A 64 11.20 -7.90 -3.73
N ASN A 65 11.46 -7.02 -2.76
CA ASN A 65 10.46 -6.19 -2.10
C ASN A 65 10.72 -4.68 -2.26
N PHE A 66 11.98 -4.30 -2.45
CA PHE A 66 12.48 -2.94 -2.39
C PHE A 66 13.76 -2.73 -3.20
N GLU A 67 13.80 -1.67 -4.00
CA GLU A 67 15.02 -1.18 -4.66
C GLU A 67 15.34 0.23 -4.18
N LYS A 68 16.62 0.51 -3.90
CA LYS A 68 17.14 1.85 -3.65
C LYS A 68 18.26 2.15 -4.62
N LEU A 69 18.09 3.20 -5.40
CA LEU A 69 19.02 3.64 -6.45
C LEU A 69 19.43 5.09 -6.22
N LEU A 70 20.63 5.46 -6.66
CA LEU A 70 21.05 6.85 -6.79
C LEU A 70 21.19 7.18 -8.27
N ILE A 71 20.42 8.15 -8.76
CA ILE A 71 20.43 8.60 -10.17
C ILE A 71 20.56 10.12 -10.17
N GLN A 72 21.61 10.67 -10.78
CA GLN A 72 21.80 12.13 -10.89
C GLN A 72 21.67 12.87 -9.54
N ASN A 73 22.25 12.31 -8.47
CA ASN A 73 22.16 12.80 -7.07
C ASN A 73 20.75 12.76 -6.45
N LYS A 74 19.79 12.05 -7.06
CA LYS A 74 18.46 11.78 -6.52
C LYS A 74 18.39 10.35 -5.99
N SER A 75 17.85 10.19 -4.80
CA SER A 75 17.56 8.86 -4.24
C SER A 75 16.22 8.39 -4.80
N ILE A 76 16.21 7.25 -5.48
CA ILE A 76 15.00 6.61 -5.99
C ILE A 76 14.72 5.40 -5.11
N GLU A 77 13.53 5.35 -4.52
CA GLU A 77 13.06 4.23 -3.72
C GLU A 77 11.89 3.57 -4.42
N ILE A 78 11.99 2.29 -4.74
CA ILE A 78 10.97 1.53 -5.45
C ILE A 78 10.43 0.44 -4.53
N PHE A 79 9.14 0.52 -4.21
CA PHE A 79 8.47 -0.43 -3.32
C PHE A 79 7.66 -1.44 -4.15
N HIS A 80 8.16 -2.68 -4.24
CA HIS A 80 7.49 -3.74 -4.98
C HIS A 80 6.32 -4.39 -4.23
N THR A 81 6.23 -4.13 -2.93
CA THR A 81 5.11 -4.54 -2.08
C THR A 81 3.90 -3.62 -2.22
N THR A 82 4.08 -2.40 -2.74
CA THR A 82 3.02 -1.40 -2.90
C THR A 82 2.30 -1.57 -4.24
N ILE A 83 0.98 -1.74 -4.21
CA ILE A 83 0.13 -1.78 -5.39
C ILE A 83 -0.95 -0.71 -5.28
N ILE A 84 -1.07 0.12 -6.30
CA ILE A 84 -2.13 1.12 -6.43
C ILE A 84 -3.06 0.64 -7.55
N PRO A 85 -4.34 0.34 -7.26
CA PRO A 85 -5.25 -0.12 -8.30
C PRO A 85 -5.35 0.89 -9.44
N ASN A 86 -5.34 0.43 -10.70
CA ASN A 86 -5.38 1.27 -11.90
C ASN A 86 -6.51 2.31 -11.88
N LYS A 87 -7.66 1.97 -11.26
CA LYS A 87 -8.79 2.90 -11.09
C LYS A 87 -8.40 4.19 -10.35
N TYR A 88 -7.39 4.14 -9.48
CA TYR A 88 -6.89 5.28 -8.70
C TYR A 88 -5.53 5.77 -9.20
N ILE A 89 -5.18 5.50 -10.45
CA ILE A 89 -3.98 6.04 -11.10
C ILE A 89 -4.41 7.04 -12.17
N LYS A 90 -3.75 8.20 -12.19
CA LYS A 90 -3.83 9.21 -13.25
C LYS A 90 -2.48 9.33 -13.94
N GLU A 91 -2.50 9.74 -15.20
CA GLU A 91 -1.30 9.97 -15.98
C GLU A 91 -1.19 11.45 -16.39
N TYR A 92 -0.03 12.04 -16.13
CA TYR A 92 0.31 13.42 -16.49
C TYR A 92 1.66 13.40 -17.21
N ASN A 93 1.69 13.74 -18.50
CA ASN A 93 2.93 13.78 -19.30
C ASN A 93 3.79 12.50 -19.18
N GLY A 94 3.15 11.32 -19.22
CA GLY A 94 3.81 10.01 -19.07
C GLY A 94 4.14 9.63 -17.62
N ILE A 95 3.80 10.45 -16.62
CA ILE A 95 4.00 10.18 -15.20
C ILE A 95 2.71 9.63 -14.61
N LYS A 96 2.77 8.39 -14.11
CA LYS A 96 1.66 7.76 -13.39
C LYS A 96 1.71 8.19 -11.93
N ILE A 97 0.64 8.79 -11.44
CA ILE A 97 0.48 9.19 -10.03
C ILE A 97 -0.84 8.67 -9.46
N PRO A 98 -0.99 8.47 -8.14
CA PRO A 98 -2.25 8.16 -7.52
C PRO A 98 -3.26 9.29 -7.73
N GLU A 99 -4.55 9.00 -7.56
CA GLU A 99 -5.55 10.04 -7.37
C GLU A 99 -5.39 10.70 -6.00
N TYR A 100 -5.80 11.98 -5.91
CA TYR A 100 -5.79 12.74 -4.66
C TYR A 100 -6.46 12.00 -3.49
N SER A 101 -7.59 11.33 -3.74
CA SER A 101 -8.32 10.55 -2.72
C SER A 101 -7.47 9.41 -2.15
N TRP A 102 -6.72 8.70 -3.00
CA TRP A 102 -5.77 7.67 -2.60
C TRP A 102 -4.61 8.27 -1.82
N SER A 103 -3.99 9.35 -2.32
CA SER A 103 -2.89 10.04 -1.62
C SER A 103 -3.31 10.52 -0.23
N LEU A 104 -4.51 11.10 -0.09
CA LEU A 104 -5.05 11.54 1.19
C LEU A 104 -5.25 10.38 2.17
N ILE A 105 -5.91 9.29 1.74
CA ILE A 105 -6.15 8.14 2.61
C ILE A 105 -4.85 7.42 2.98
N SER A 106 -3.91 7.25 2.03
CA SER A 106 -2.59 6.69 2.30
C SER A 106 -1.83 7.53 3.34
N LYS A 107 -1.85 8.86 3.22
CA LYS A 107 -1.23 9.76 4.20
C LYS A 107 -1.92 9.72 5.56
N ILE A 108 -3.25 9.59 5.60
CA ILE A 108 -4.00 9.36 6.85
C ILE A 108 -3.54 8.05 7.51
N LEU A 109 -3.47 6.94 6.76
CA LEU A 109 -3.01 5.67 7.32
C LEU A 109 -1.57 5.76 7.85
N GLN A 110 -0.67 6.45 7.14
CA GLN A 110 0.68 6.74 7.63
C GLN A 110 0.68 7.54 8.94
N PHE A 111 -0.17 8.57 9.02
CA PHE A 111 -0.34 9.38 10.23
C PHE A 111 -0.84 8.55 11.41
N LEU A 112 -1.88 7.74 11.21
CA LEU A 112 -2.43 6.86 12.23
C LEU A 112 -1.39 5.83 12.68
N TYR A 113 -0.66 5.27 11.71
CA TYR A 113 0.42 4.34 11.96
C TYR A 113 1.50 4.93 12.89
N PHE A 114 2.05 6.10 12.55
CA PHE A 114 3.08 6.75 13.35
C PHE A 114 2.57 7.23 14.71
N SER A 115 1.34 7.74 14.76
CA SER A 115 0.74 8.21 16.01
C SER A 115 0.46 7.08 17.00
N ILE A 116 0.18 5.86 16.53
CA ILE A 116 -0.12 4.70 17.38
C ILE A 116 1.14 3.94 17.78
N ASN A 117 2.14 3.88 16.91
CA ASN A 117 3.38 3.15 17.17
C ASN A 117 4.47 4.00 17.86
N GLU A 118 4.10 5.18 18.36
CA GLU A 118 4.99 6.09 19.09
C GLU A 118 6.29 6.39 18.33
N TYR A 119 6.20 6.52 17.00
CA TYR A 119 7.30 7.09 16.24
C TYR A 119 7.58 8.50 16.77
N GLY A 120 8.86 8.84 16.92
CA GLY A 120 9.31 10.11 17.47
C GLY A 120 8.48 11.31 16.99
N THR A 121 8.18 12.23 17.91
CA THR A 121 7.25 13.36 17.73
C THR A 121 7.45 14.11 16.42
N ASP A 122 8.70 14.26 15.98
CA ASP A 122 9.07 14.99 14.77
C ASP A 122 8.56 14.32 13.48
N LYS A 123 8.66 13.00 13.39
CA LYS A 123 8.16 12.25 12.22
C LYS A 123 6.64 12.32 12.14
N THR A 124 5.97 12.12 13.27
CA THR A 124 4.50 12.21 13.35
C THR A 124 4.02 13.62 12.99
N ASN A 125 4.70 14.66 13.49
CA ASN A 125 4.41 16.06 13.17
C ASN A 125 4.64 16.39 11.69
N LYS A 126 5.71 15.87 11.06
CA LYS A 126 5.95 16.05 9.62
C LYS A 126 4.79 15.49 8.80
N VAL A 127 4.37 14.25 9.09
CA VAL A 127 3.24 13.62 8.39
C VAL A 127 1.92 14.35 8.65
N TYR A 128 1.71 14.87 9.87
CA TYR A 128 0.53 15.67 10.17
C TYR A 128 0.48 16.99 9.38
N LYS A 129 1.63 17.67 9.22
CA LYS A 129 1.72 18.88 8.40
C LYS A 129 1.43 18.58 6.93
N ASP A 130 2.02 17.52 6.38
CA ASP A 130 1.72 17.04 5.02
C ASP A 130 0.22 16.79 4.82
N LEU A 131 -0.40 16.17 5.82
CA LEU A 131 -1.83 15.87 5.80
C LEU A 131 -2.70 17.13 5.87
N CYS A 132 -2.28 18.14 6.64
CA CYS A 132 -2.94 19.45 6.66
C CYS A 132 -2.83 20.14 5.30
N ASN A 133 -1.67 20.11 4.65
CA ASN A 133 -1.49 20.67 3.30
C ASN A 133 -2.34 19.93 2.26
N LEU A 134 -2.42 18.60 2.33
CA LEU A 134 -3.37 17.87 1.49
C LEU A 134 -4.80 18.32 1.75
N ALA A 135 -5.17 18.55 3.00
CA ALA A 135 -6.51 18.94 3.42
C ALA A 135 -6.90 20.40 3.08
N THR A 136 -5.98 21.25 2.60
CA THR A 136 -6.35 22.59 2.08
C THR A 136 -6.85 22.55 0.63
N SER A 137 -6.60 21.45 -0.10
CA SER A 137 -7.07 21.28 -1.47
C SER A 137 -8.60 21.30 -1.56
N LYS A 138 -9.15 22.00 -2.57
CA LYS A 138 -10.59 22.00 -2.87
C LYS A 138 -11.15 20.58 -3.03
N SER A 139 -10.32 19.61 -3.45
CA SER A 139 -10.69 18.21 -3.63
C SER A 139 -11.17 17.52 -2.34
N ILE A 140 -10.70 17.94 -1.15
CA ILE A 140 -11.18 17.35 0.11
C ILE A 140 -12.64 17.69 0.39
N ASN A 141 -13.12 18.84 -0.11
CA ASN A 141 -14.44 19.34 0.22
C ASN A 141 -15.50 18.32 -0.17
N TRP A 142 -15.45 17.84 -1.42
CA TRP A 142 -16.39 16.86 -1.92
C TRP A 142 -16.10 15.45 -1.37
N PHE A 143 -14.83 15.05 -1.35
CA PHE A 143 -14.43 13.71 -0.87
C PHE A 143 -14.88 13.44 0.57
N SER A 144 -14.80 14.43 1.46
CA SER A 144 -15.18 14.30 2.88
C SER A 144 -16.65 13.93 3.12
N TYR A 145 -17.54 14.04 2.13
CA TYR A 145 -18.95 13.62 2.23
C TYR A 145 -19.19 12.22 1.66
N LYS A 146 -18.22 11.65 0.95
CA LYS A 146 -18.36 10.34 0.32
C LYS A 146 -17.98 9.18 1.23
N LYS A 147 -18.82 8.92 2.23
CA LYS A 147 -18.60 7.87 3.22
C LYS A 147 -18.20 6.51 2.59
N ASN A 148 -18.93 6.06 1.59
CA ASN A 148 -18.69 4.76 0.93
C ASN A 148 -17.35 4.72 0.17
N GLU A 149 -16.94 5.83 -0.42
CA GLU A 149 -15.67 5.93 -1.14
C GLU A 149 -14.48 5.98 -0.19
N ILE A 150 -14.57 6.78 0.89
CA ILE A 150 -13.59 6.79 1.98
C ILE A 150 -13.40 5.37 2.54
N GLU A 151 -14.50 4.69 2.85
CA GLU A 151 -14.50 3.32 3.35
C GLU A 151 -13.79 2.36 2.40
N LYS A 152 -14.17 2.40 1.11
CA LYS A 152 -13.61 1.53 0.09
C LYS A 152 -12.11 1.77 -0.11
N ILE A 153 -11.69 3.03 -0.27
CA ILE A 153 -10.27 3.37 -0.46
C ILE A 153 -9.46 2.97 0.78
N THR A 154 -9.98 3.22 1.98
CA THR A 154 -9.29 2.84 3.23
C THR A 154 -9.10 1.33 3.33
N ILE A 155 -10.12 0.53 2.99
CA ILE A 155 -9.98 -0.94 2.96
C ILE A 155 -8.90 -1.37 1.96
N LEU A 156 -8.89 -0.80 0.75
CA LEU A 156 -7.89 -1.13 -0.26
C LEU A 156 -6.47 -0.71 0.17
N SER A 157 -6.32 0.47 0.77
CA SER A 157 -5.02 0.95 1.26
C SER A 157 -4.51 0.15 2.48
N LEU A 158 -5.42 -0.34 3.35
CA LEU A 158 -5.06 -1.26 4.43
C LEU A 158 -4.55 -2.60 3.89
N VAL A 159 -5.24 -3.15 2.89
CA VAL A 159 -4.83 -4.37 2.19
C VAL A 159 -3.45 -4.18 1.55
N GLN A 160 -3.23 -3.07 0.83
CA GLN A 160 -1.92 -2.74 0.26
C GLN A 160 -0.83 -2.65 1.34
N SER A 161 -1.14 -1.99 2.47
CA SER A 161 -0.21 -1.87 3.60
C SER A 161 0.12 -3.22 4.23
N CYS A 162 -0.83 -4.16 4.23
CA CYS A 162 -0.63 -5.52 4.73
C CYS A 162 0.46 -6.27 3.94
N PHE A 163 0.57 -6.07 2.62
CA PHE A 163 1.64 -6.69 1.84
C PHE A 163 3.02 -6.25 2.32
N TYR A 164 3.20 -4.96 2.62
CA TYR A 164 4.44 -4.45 3.20
C TYR A 164 4.67 -4.99 4.62
N TRP A 165 3.65 -5.00 5.49
CA TRP A 165 3.76 -5.52 6.85
C TRP A 165 3.96 -7.05 6.92
N HIS A 166 3.62 -7.77 5.85
CA HIS A 166 3.94 -9.19 5.76
C HIS A 166 5.47 -9.42 5.78
N PHE A 167 6.26 -8.54 5.18
CA PHE A 167 7.73 -8.61 5.22
C PHE A 167 8.34 -7.82 6.38
N SER A 168 7.55 -7.01 7.10
CA SER A 168 7.96 -6.23 8.27
C SER A 168 6.88 -6.24 9.38
N PRO A 169 6.66 -7.38 10.07
CA PRO A 169 5.52 -7.59 10.97
C PRO A 169 5.47 -6.65 12.16
N ASP A 170 6.60 -6.34 12.78
CA ASP A 170 6.68 -5.50 13.99
C ASP A 170 6.06 -4.11 13.76
N LYS A 171 6.03 -3.70 12.49
CA LYS A 171 5.39 -2.47 12.05
C LYS A 171 3.86 -2.61 12.06
N GLY A 172 3.24 -3.62 11.45
CA GLY A 172 1.78 -3.60 11.21
C GLY A 172 0.85 -3.94 12.39
N ILE A 173 1.31 -4.67 13.41
CA ILE A 173 0.42 -5.42 14.33
C ILE A 173 -0.38 -4.53 15.33
N LYS A 174 0.03 -3.28 15.57
CA LYS A 174 -0.50 -2.46 16.68
C LYS A 174 -1.72 -1.57 16.36
N THR A 175 -2.05 -1.32 15.10
CA THR A 175 -3.09 -0.34 14.72
C THR A 175 -4.51 -0.91 14.95
N LYS A 176 -5.28 -0.47 15.97
CA LYS A 176 -6.61 -1.06 16.28
C LYS A 176 -7.85 -0.25 15.87
N PHE A 177 -7.67 1.01 15.42
CA PHE A 177 -8.77 1.93 15.06
C PHE A 177 -9.89 1.99 16.12
N GLU A 178 -9.52 2.28 17.36
CA GLU A 178 -10.47 2.41 18.46
C GLU A 178 -10.92 3.87 18.67
N LEU A 179 -12.10 4.08 19.28
CA LEU A 179 -12.59 5.45 19.56
C LEU A 179 -11.68 6.20 20.54
N SER A 180 -11.00 5.48 21.43
CA SER A 180 -9.96 5.98 22.32
C SER A 180 -8.80 6.62 21.54
N ASP A 181 -8.35 5.99 20.46
CA ASP A 181 -7.31 6.54 19.58
C ASP A 181 -7.76 7.85 18.94
N LEU A 182 -9.00 7.91 18.42
CA LEU A 182 -9.53 9.14 17.84
C LEU A 182 -9.56 10.28 18.87
N LYS A 183 -10.03 10.01 20.08
CA LYS A 183 -10.04 11.00 21.18
C LYS A 183 -8.62 11.46 21.53
N ARG A 184 -7.65 10.55 21.56
CA ARG A 184 -6.24 10.87 21.80
C ARG A 184 -5.69 11.78 20.71
N LEU A 185 -5.94 11.45 19.44
CA LEU A 185 -5.53 12.27 18.31
C LEU A 185 -6.17 13.67 18.36
N GLU A 186 -7.45 13.77 18.70
CA GLU A 186 -8.15 15.05 18.86
C GLU A 186 -7.57 15.94 19.98
N LYS A 187 -6.89 15.36 20.97
CA LYS A 187 -6.16 16.11 22.01
C LYS A 187 -4.78 16.55 21.56
N LEU A 188 -4.10 15.72 20.77
CA LEU A 188 -2.72 15.96 20.33
C LEU A 188 -2.64 16.91 19.13
N PHE A 189 -3.68 16.95 18.30
CA PHE A 189 -3.66 17.68 17.03
C PHE A 189 -4.89 18.57 16.89
N ASP A 190 -4.66 19.81 16.44
CA ASP A 190 -5.74 20.78 16.19
C ASP A 190 -6.48 20.50 14.88
N PHE A 191 -7.38 19.52 14.93
CA PHE A 191 -8.30 19.23 13.82
C PHE A 191 -9.42 20.26 13.67
N ASN A 192 -9.58 21.23 14.57
CA ASN A 192 -10.64 22.24 14.43
C ASN A 192 -10.34 23.19 13.27
N ARG A 193 -9.06 23.45 13.00
CA ARG A 193 -8.60 24.15 11.78
C ARG A 193 -8.91 23.36 10.50
N ASN A 194 -9.01 22.03 10.60
CA ASN A 194 -9.22 21.12 9.47
C ASN A 194 -10.47 20.24 9.65
N LYS A 195 -11.66 20.87 9.76
CA LYS A 195 -12.94 20.17 9.98
C LYS A 195 -13.22 19.04 8.97
N LYS A 196 -12.77 19.19 7.72
CA LYS A 196 -12.94 18.19 6.65
C LYS A 196 -12.08 16.95 6.90
N LEU A 197 -10.81 17.14 7.30
CA LEU A 197 -9.94 16.05 7.71
C LEU A 197 -10.52 15.30 8.91
N LYS A 198 -11.00 16.03 9.92
CA LYS A 198 -11.70 15.45 11.07
C LYS A 198 -12.86 14.55 10.66
N LYS A 199 -13.63 14.96 9.63
CA LYS A 199 -14.75 14.17 9.11
C LYS A 199 -14.31 12.87 8.43
N VAL A 200 -13.21 12.90 7.66
CA VAL A 200 -12.64 11.69 7.05
C VAL A 200 -12.13 10.73 8.13
N LEU A 201 -11.39 11.24 9.12
CA LEU A 201 -10.93 10.45 10.27
C LEU A 201 -12.10 9.82 11.03
N LYS A 202 -13.14 10.60 11.36
CA LYS A 202 -14.35 10.06 11.99
C LYS A 202 -15.00 8.96 11.16
N THR A 203 -15.05 9.12 9.85
CA THR A 203 -15.59 8.09 8.96
C THR A 203 -14.82 6.78 9.06
N ILE A 204 -13.48 6.85 9.08
CA ILE A 204 -12.60 5.69 9.25
C ILE A 204 -12.83 5.01 10.60
N TYR A 205 -12.78 5.78 11.69
CA TYR A 205 -12.93 5.29 13.06
C TYR A 205 -14.34 4.81 13.42
N LEU A 206 -15.37 5.20 12.67
CA LEU A 206 -16.76 4.76 12.89
C LEU A 206 -17.18 3.64 11.95
N SER A 207 -16.42 3.32 10.91
CA SER A 207 -16.76 2.24 9.99
C SER A 207 -16.53 0.87 10.63
N LYS A 208 -17.60 0.09 10.80
CA LYS A 208 -17.53 -1.32 11.24
C LYS A 208 -16.72 -2.16 10.25
N LYS A 209 -16.87 -1.92 8.94
CA LYS A 209 -16.18 -2.69 7.89
C LYS A 209 -14.68 -2.42 7.87
N ILE A 210 -14.23 -1.18 8.05
CA ILE A 210 -12.81 -0.87 8.17
C ILE A 210 -12.21 -1.60 9.38
N LYS A 211 -12.87 -1.54 10.53
CA LYS A 211 -12.41 -2.23 11.75
C LYS A 211 -12.31 -3.73 11.56
N GLU A 212 -13.32 -4.34 10.95
CA GLU A 212 -13.36 -5.78 10.65
C GLU A 212 -12.21 -6.18 9.72
N VAL A 213 -11.97 -5.43 8.64
CA VAL A 213 -10.83 -5.70 7.73
C VAL A 213 -9.51 -5.53 8.45
N ASN A 214 -9.34 -4.46 9.22
CA ASN A 214 -8.12 -4.21 9.98
C ASN A 214 -7.85 -5.32 11.01
N HIS A 215 -8.88 -5.83 11.68
CA HIS A 215 -8.76 -6.97 12.57
C HIS A 215 -8.33 -8.24 11.82
N LYS A 216 -8.98 -8.57 10.69
CA LYS A 216 -8.59 -9.72 9.84
C LYS A 216 -7.13 -9.63 9.38
N ILE A 217 -6.68 -8.44 8.95
CA ILE A 217 -5.29 -8.18 8.57
C ILE A 217 -4.35 -8.46 9.74
N ARG A 218 -4.61 -7.89 10.92
CA ARG A 218 -3.76 -8.08 12.10
C ARG A 218 -3.69 -9.53 12.52
N ASP A 219 -4.82 -10.22 12.56
CA ASP A 219 -4.88 -11.62 12.91
C ASP A 219 -4.08 -12.48 11.93
N SER A 220 -4.15 -12.17 10.63
CA SER A 220 -3.34 -12.84 9.59
C SER A 220 -1.85 -12.56 9.76
N LEU A 221 -1.46 -11.30 10.05
CA LEU A 221 -0.06 -10.92 10.30
C LEU A 221 0.53 -11.55 11.58
N ILE A 222 -0.29 -11.78 12.61
CA ILE A 222 0.12 -12.52 13.82
C ILE A 222 0.25 -14.02 13.50
N ASN A 223 -0.64 -14.55 12.65
CA ASN A 223 -0.75 -15.98 12.36
C ASN A 223 -0.22 -16.35 10.97
N LYS A 224 0.87 -15.75 10.49
CA LYS A 224 1.43 -16.00 9.14
C LYS A 224 1.67 -17.49 8.86
N ASN A 225 2.02 -18.25 9.89
CA ASN A 225 2.20 -19.71 9.80
C ASN A 225 0.97 -20.46 9.27
N ARG A 226 -0.23 -19.88 9.32
CA ARG A 226 -1.43 -20.47 8.71
C ARG A 226 -1.31 -20.57 7.19
N ILE A 227 -0.68 -19.58 6.54
CA ILE A 227 -0.41 -19.60 5.11
C ILE A 227 0.48 -20.80 4.77
N TYR A 228 1.56 -21.00 5.52
CA TYR A 228 2.50 -22.11 5.31
C TYR A 228 1.85 -23.47 5.56
N LYS A 229 1.16 -23.61 6.70
CA LYS A 229 0.45 -24.86 7.06
C LYS A 229 -0.57 -25.24 6.00
N ARG A 230 -1.27 -24.26 5.44
CA ARG A 230 -2.26 -24.51 4.40
C ARG A 230 -1.62 -24.86 3.07
N PHE A 231 -0.54 -24.19 2.69
CA PHE A 231 0.24 -24.54 1.50
C PHE A 231 0.68 -26.02 1.52
N TYR A 232 1.21 -26.49 2.65
CA TYR A 232 1.66 -27.89 2.80
C TYR A 232 0.53 -28.93 2.90
N LYS A 233 -0.75 -28.53 2.97
CA LYS A 233 -1.87 -29.48 2.80
C LYS A 233 -1.96 -30.01 1.37
N PHE A 234 -1.50 -29.22 0.39
CA PHE A 234 -1.66 -29.51 -1.04
C PHE A 234 -0.34 -29.79 -1.76
N ASN A 235 0.79 -29.53 -1.09
CA ASN A 235 2.13 -29.68 -1.64
C ASN A 235 2.98 -30.55 -0.72
N LYS A 236 3.68 -31.52 -1.32
CA LYS A 236 4.62 -32.43 -0.65
C LYS A 236 6.06 -32.20 -1.08
N ASN A 237 6.28 -31.73 -2.31
CA ASN A 237 7.61 -31.64 -2.92
C ASN A 237 8.16 -30.21 -2.98
N SER A 238 7.28 -29.23 -3.10
CA SER A 238 7.63 -27.81 -3.20
C SER A 238 7.89 -27.21 -1.82
N VAL A 239 8.95 -26.41 -1.72
CA VAL A 239 9.31 -25.70 -0.49
C VAL A 239 8.68 -24.31 -0.49
N PHE A 240 8.01 -23.97 0.61
CA PHE A 240 7.50 -22.62 0.80
C PHE A 240 8.61 -21.68 1.26
N ASN A 241 8.95 -20.68 0.44
CA ASN A 241 9.84 -19.59 0.83
C ASN A 241 9.05 -18.29 1.03
N PRO A 242 8.94 -17.77 2.27
CA PRO A 242 8.17 -16.56 2.56
C PRO A 242 8.78 -15.27 2.01
N ASN A 243 10.02 -15.31 1.51
CA ASN A 243 10.67 -14.15 0.90
C ASN A 243 10.44 -14.08 -0.61
N ASP A 244 9.88 -15.14 -1.21
CA ASP A 244 9.63 -15.18 -2.65
C ASP A 244 8.33 -14.46 -3.00
N ARG A 245 8.37 -13.72 -4.11
CA ARG A 245 7.20 -13.03 -4.64
C ARG A 245 6.18 -14.01 -5.22
N TYR A 246 6.65 -15.12 -5.78
CA TYR A 246 5.83 -16.19 -6.34
C TYR A 246 6.13 -17.49 -5.60
N ILE A 247 5.07 -18.22 -5.27
CA ILE A 247 5.14 -19.50 -4.58
C ILE A 247 4.76 -20.59 -5.58
N THR A 248 5.67 -21.56 -5.77
CA THR A 248 5.49 -22.69 -6.67
C THR A 248 4.77 -23.85 -5.95
N PHE A 249 3.78 -24.42 -6.62
CA PHE A 249 3.05 -25.63 -6.23
C PHE A 249 3.59 -26.84 -7.01
N ASP A 250 3.40 -28.03 -6.47
CA ASP A 250 3.91 -29.28 -7.06
C ASP A 250 3.40 -29.50 -8.48
N ASN A 251 2.16 -29.08 -8.74
CA ASN A 251 1.49 -29.19 -10.03
C ASN A 251 0.20 -28.34 -10.04
N LYS A 252 -0.42 -28.29 -11.23
CA LYS A 252 -1.68 -27.57 -11.47
C LYS A 252 -2.85 -28.02 -10.59
N ASN A 253 -2.92 -29.32 -10.27
CA ASN A 253 -3.98 -29.85 -9.41
C ASN A 253 -3.80 -29.39 -7.96
N SER A 254 -2.58 -29.35 -7.45
CA SER A 254 -2.28 -28.82 -6.12
C SER A 254 -2.71 -27.36 -5.99
N LEU A 255 -2.42 -26.53 -7.00
CA LEU A 255 -2.86 -25.14 -7.03
C LEU A 255 -4.39 -25.01 -7.15
N GLY A 256 -5.02 -25.79 -8.04
CA GLY A 256 -6.48 -25.81 -8.21
C GLY A 256 -7.22 -26.21 -6.92
N ASN A 257 -6.72 -27.24 -6.23
CA ASN A 257 -7.27 -27.68 -4.95
C ASN A 257 -7.13 -26.61 -3.87
N TYR A 258 -6.00 -25.91 -3.81
CA TYR A 258 -5.80 -24.78 -2.89
C TYR A 258 -6.86 -23.70 -3.08
N PHE A 259 -7.13 -23.28 -4.32
CA PHE A 259 -8.17 -22.30 -4.61
C PHE A 259 -9.58 -22.81 -4.26
N SER A 260 -9.88 -24.08 -4.52
CA SER A 260 -11.18 -24.66 -4.23
C SER A 260 -11.51 -24.73 -2.73
N GLU A 261 -10.50 -24.80 -1.86
CA GLU A 261 -10.68 -24.76 -0.40
C GLU A 261 -11.02 -23.34 0.09
N MET A 262 -10.70 -22.30 -0.68
CA MET A 262 -10.90 -20.91 -0.26
C MET A 262 -12.33 -20.45 -0.47
N ASN A 263 -13.03 -20.19 0.64
CA ASN A 263 -14.33 -19.56 0.58
C ASN A 263 -14.18 -18.04 0.69
N ILE A 264 -14.03 -17.38 -0.45
CA ILE A 264 -13.90 -15.92 -0.50
C ILE A 264 -15.23 -15.28 -0.14
N ASN A 265 -15.22 -14.51 0.94
CA ASN A 265 -16.38 -13.74 1.36
C ASN A 265 -16.80 -12.73 0.28
N LYS A 266 -18.01 -12.92 -0.29
CA LYS A 266 -18.56 -12.06 -1.36
C LYS A 266 -18.61 -10.58 -1.00
N LYS A 267 -18.73 -10.23 0.29
CA LYS A 267 -18.70 -8.84 0.79
C LYS A 267 -17.41 -8.09 0.42
N TYR A 268 -16.32 -8.82 0.24
CA TYR A 268 -15.00 -8.27 -0.07
C TYR A 268 -14.56 -8.54 -1.51
N LYS A 269 -15.46 -8.99 -2.39
CA LYS A 269 -15.17 -9.23 -3.81
C LYS A 269 -14.47 -8.05 -4.47
N PHE A 270 -14.87 -6.82 -4.14
CA PHE A 270 -14.24 -5.61 -4.68
C PHE A 270 -12.73 -5.53 -4.39
N VAL A 271 -12.22 -6.11 -3.31
CA VAL A 271 -10.77 -6.13 -3.03
C VAL A 271 -10.06 -6.94 -4.11
N PHE A 272 -10.53 -8.16 -4.37
CA PHE A 272 -9.99 -9.04 -5.40
C PHE A 272 -10.09 -8.43 -6.80
N ASP A 273 -11.21 -7.79 -7.12
CA ASP A 273 -11.43 -7.12 -8.40
C ASP A 273 -10.41 -5.98 -8.63
N HIS A 274 -9.99 -5.25 -7.58
CA HIS A 274 -9.09 -4.09 -7.74
C HIS A 274 -7.61 -4.46 -7.79
N PHE A 275 -7.23 -5.58 -7.19
CA PHE A 275 -5.84 -6.04 -7.23
C PHE A 275 -5.59 -7.09 -8.33
N ASN A 276 -6.61 -7.51 -9.09
CA ASN A 276 -6.50 -8.54 -10.14
C ASN A 276 -5.85 -9.86 -9.68
N ILE A 277 -5.96 -10.15 -8.38
CA ILE A 277 -5.15 -11.13 -7.65
C ILE A 277 -5.44 -12.62 -8.00
N ILE A 278 -6.45 -12.92 -8.83
CA ILE A 278 -6.81 -14.32 -9.15
C ILE A 278 -6.51 -14.67 -10.63
N LYS A 279 -5.92 -13.74 -11.40
CA LYS A 279 -5.52 -14.02 -12.79
C LYS A 279 -4.04 -14.33 -12.90
N ASP A 280 -3.54 -15.30 -12.11
CA ASP A 280 -2.22 -15.85 -12.39
C ASP A 280 -2.30 -16.72 -13.65
N LYS A 281 -1.47 -16.41 -14.65
CA LYS A 281 -1.38 -17.15 -15.91
C LYS A 281 -0.52 -18.41 -15.79
N SER A 282 0.17 -18.59 -14.67
CA SER A 282 1.00 -19.76 -14.39
C SER A 282 0.13 -20.94 -13.98
N GLU A 283 0.46 -22.14 -14.48
CA GLU A 283 -0.27 -23.35 -14.11
C GLU A 283 0.11 -23.86 -12.71
N THR A 284 1.25 -23.44 -12.16
CA THR A 284 1.80 -23.98 -10.91
C THR A 284 2.26 -22.90 -9.92
N GLU A 285 2.28 -21.63 -10.30
CA GLU A 285 2.77 -20.56 -9.42
C GLU A 285 1.68 -19.56 -9.09
N ILE A 286 1.79 -18.97 -7.89
CA ILE A 286 0.90 -17.91 -7.44
C ILE A 286 1.67 -16.81 -6.72
N ASN A 287 1.29 -15.55 -6.93
CA ASN A 287 1.87 -14.45 -6.17
C ASN A 287 1.57 -14.59 -4.67
N LEU A 288 2.58 -14.38 -3.80
CA LEU A 288 2.42 -14.46 -2.34
C LEU A 288 1.35 -13.48 -1.81
N LYS A 289 1.17 -12.32 -2.46
CA LYS A 289 0.10 -11.37 -2.12
C LYS A 289 -1.30 -11.98 -2.27
N ASN A 290 -1.46 -12.91 -3.22
CA ASN A 290 -2.71 -13.63 -3.46
C ASN A 290 -3.01 -14.57 -2.31
N LEU A 291 -2.00 -15.32 -1.85
CA LEU A 291 -2.10 -16.19 -0.68
C LEU A 291 -2.44 -15.40 0.59
N ILE A 292 -1.79 -14.25 0.79
CA ILE A 292 -2.08 -13.35 1.91
C ILE A 292 -3.53 -12.88 1.86
N LEU A 293 -4.03 -12.46 0.69
CA LEU A 293 -5.42 -12.04 0.55
C LEU A 293 -6.42 -13.15 0.80
N LEU A 294 -6.16 -14.33 0.25
CA LEU A 294 -7.02 -15.49 0.47
C LEU A 294 -7.09 -15.80 1.96
N GLU A 295 -5.97 -15.83 2.68
CA GLU A 295 -5.99 -16.09 4.13
C GLU A 295 -6.71 -14.98 4.93
N ILE A 296 -6.58 -13.70 4.56
CA ILE A 296 -7.30 -12.60 5.23
C ILE A 296 -8.82 -12.72 5.04
N PHE A 297 -9.27 -13.11 3.85
CA PHE A 297 -10.68 -13.09 3.46
C PHE A 297 -11.33 -14.47 3.33
N ASN A 298 -10.65 -15.53 3.78
CA ASN A 298 -11.21 -16.87 3.86
C ASN A 298 -12.23 -16.93 4.99
N ASP A 299 -13.49 -17.20 4.67
CA ASP A 299 -14.49 -17.51 5.68
C ASP A 299 -14.29 -18.97 6.12
N LYS A 300 -14.02 -19.17 7.42
CA LYS A 300 -14.01 -20.53 7.99
C LYS A 300 -15.44 -21.07 7.87
N LYS A 301 -15.57 -22.21 7.18
CA LYS A 301 -16.78 -23.04 7.23
C LYS A 301 -16.98 -23.57 8.64
#